data_AF-A0AAV5KFD9-F1
#
_entry.id   AF-A0AAV5KFD9-F1
#
_cell.length_a   1.000
_cell.length_b   1.000
_cell.length_c   1.000
_cell.angle_alpha   90.00
_cell.angle_beta   90.00
_cell.angle_gamma   90.00
#
_symmetry.space_group_name_H-M   'P 1'
#
loop_
_entity.id
_entity.type
_entity.pdbx_description
1 polymer ?
#
loop_
_entity_poly.entity_id
_entity_poly.type
_entity_poly.pdbx_seq_one_letter_code
_entity_poly.pdbx_strand_id
1 'polypeptide(L)'
;MHASKHFLMTLQVTAKFKCVVRFVAAFPWRVEDFRSPRGTYRIRFTLEDPTARVHAFVFAEDGEKFFDGVCSTDELGMKFNKLLGIDMTDDGKQDKNAGRNPPWVQCCLKSYYLDKSNKWGSRQFRIFETKLVG
;
A
#
# COMPACT_ATOMS: atom_id res chain seq x y z
N MET A 1 9.60 23.05 0.41
CA MET A 1 9.61 22.65 -1.02
C MET A 1 10.21 21.26 -1.16
N HIS A 2 9.40 20.22 -1.38
CA HIS A 2 9.82 19.02 -2.09
C HIS A 2 8.67 18.69 -3.03
N ALA A 3 8.93 18.82 -4.33
CA ALA A 3 7.95 18.61 -5.38
C ALA A 3 7.30 17.24 -5.22
N SER A 4 5.96 17.22 -5.20
CA SER A 4 5.17 16.02 -5.48
C SER A 4 5.53 15.57 -6.89
N LYS A 5 6.60 14.77 -7.01
CA LYS A 5 6.94 14.11 -8.27
C LYS A 5 5.87 13.05 -8.50
N HIS A 6 5.06 13.23 -9.54
CA HIS A 6 4.22 12.19 -10.09
C HIS A 6 5.09 10.98 -10.41
N PHE A 7 5.03 9.97 -9.54
CA PHE A 7 6.05 8.94 -9.52
C PHE A 7 6.00 8.01 -10.73
N LEU A 8 4.85 7.98 -11.39
CA LEU A 8 4.66 7.27 -12.65
C LEU A 8 5.30 7.93 -13.86
N MET A 9 5.59 9.24 -13.78
CA MET A 9 6.18 10.00 -14.88
C MET A 9 7.72 10.05 -14.83
N THR A 10 8.35 9.30 -13.92
CA THR A 10 9.82 9.27 -13.86
C THR A 10 10.41 8.54 -15.08
N LEU A 11 11.39 9.18 -15.72
CA LEU A 11 12.20 8.63 -16.82
C LEU A 11 13.24 7.61 -16.34
N GLN A 12 13.34 7.37 -15.03
CA GLN A 12 14.23 6.35 -14.46
C GLN A 12 13.48 5.05 -14.17
N VAL A 13 14.00 3.93 -14.66
CA VAL A 13 13.47 2.58 -14.38
C VAL A 13 13.46 2.30 -12.87
N THR A 14 14.55 2.66 -12.18
CA THR A 14 14.71 2.48 -10.74
C THR A 14 14.86 3.82 -10.07
N ALA A 15 13.94 4.13 -9.16
CA ALA A 15 13.88 5.38 -8.43
C ALA A 15 13.22 5.13 -7.06
N LYS A 16 13.60 5.93 -6.07
CA LYS A 16 12.94 6.06 -4.77
C LYS A 16 12.24 7.41 -4.72
N PHE A 17 11.04 7.45 -4.16
CA PHE A 17 10.26 8.66 -4.07
C PHE A 17 9.35 8.61 -2.85
N LYS A 18 8.98 9.80 -2.39
CA LYS A 18 8.00 10.02 -1.33
C LYS A 18 6.81 10.71 -1.98
N CYS A 19 5.63 10.12 -1.87
CA CYS A 19 4.42 10.55 -2.57
C CYS A 19 3.21 10.51 -1.64
N VAL A 20 2.16 11.23 -2.03
CA VAL A 20 0.86 11.22 -1.35
C VAL A 20 -0.11 10.48 -2.27
N VAL A 21 -0.67 9.37 -1.78
CA VAL A 21 -1.50 8.44 -2.56
C VAL A 21 -2.73 8.01 -1.76
N ARG A 22 -3.74 7.50 -2.45
CA ARG A 22 -4.85 6.75 -1.86
C ARG A 22 -4.64 5.26 -2.06
N PHE A 23 -5.01 4.47 -1.06
CA PHE A 23 -5.03 3.01 -1.15
C PHE A 23 -6.43 2.58 -1.55
N VAL A 24 -6.60 2.14 -2.80
CA VAL A 24 -7.94 1.88 -3.36
C VAL A 24 -8.32 0.40 -3.35
N ALA A 25 -7.34 -0.49 -3.30
CA ALA A 25 -7.55 -1.94 -3.20
C ALA A 25 -6.30 -2.65 -2.65
N ALA A 26 -6.45 -3.89 -2.21
CA ALA A 26 -5.34 -4.79 -1.90
C ALA A 26 -5.61 -6.22 -2.37
N PHE A 27 -4.53 -6.94 -2.61
CA PHE A 27 -4.53 -8.39 -2.81
C PHE A 27 -3.45 -9.04 -1.93
N PRO A 28 -3.77 -10.04 -1.10
CA PRO A 28 -5.14 -10.53 -0.85
C PRO A 28 -6.03 -9.45 -0.21
N TRP A 29 -7.35 -9.63 -0.26
CA TRP A 29 -8.31 -8.64 0.29
C TRP A 29 -8.69 -8.91 1.75
N ARG A 30 -8.31 -10.08 2.28
CA ARG A 30 -8.51 -10.50 3.67
C ARG A 30 -7.22 -10.34 4.45
N VAL A 31 -7.31 -9.76 5.64
CA VAL A 31 -6.13 -9.52 6.49
C VAL A 31 -5.52 -10.82 7.02
N GLU A 32 -6.33 -11.88 7.18
CA GLU A 32 -5.85 -13.22 7.53
C GLU A 32 -4.84 -13.77 6.53
N ASP A 33 -4.96 -13.38 5.26
CA ASP A 33 -4.13 -13.87 4.17
C ASP A 33 -2.91 -12.97 3.89
N PHE A 34 -2.74 -11.87 4.65
CA PHE A 34 -1.65 -10.90 4.40
C PHE A 34 -0.26 -11.49 4.66
N ARG A 35 -0.18 -12.46 5.57
CA ARG A 35 1.03 -13.19 5.91
C ARG A 35 0.96 -14.58 5.29
N SER A 36 2.06 -15.01 4.69
CA SER A 36 2.24 -16.42 4.31
C SER A 36 2.16 -17.32 5.55
N PRO A 37 2.00 -18.65 5.40
CA PRO A 37 2.05 -19.59 6.53
C PRO A 37 3.35 -19.50 7.36
N ARG A 38 4.42 -18.94 6.80
CA ARG A 38 5.70 -18.69 7.48
C ARG A 38 5.77 -17.33 8.19
N GLY A 39 4.66 -16.58 8.24
CA GLY A 39 4.57 -15.25 8.87
C GLY A 39 5.00 -14.08 7.98
N THR A 40 5.59 -14.32 6.81
CA THR A 40 6.08 -13.24 5.93
C THR A 40 4.93 -12.48 5.27
N TYR A 41 4.89 -11.15 5.42
CA TYR A 41 3.94 -10.30 4.69
C TYR A 41 4.14 -10.36 3.18
N ARG A 42 3.04 -10.44 2.44
CA ARG A 42 3.02 -10.42 0.97
C ARG A 42 1.71 -9.80 0.47
N ILE A 43 1.67 -8.47 0.40
CA ILE A 43 0.49 -7.72 0.02
C ILE A 43 0.80 -6.91 -1.24
N ARG A 44 -0.14 -6.87 -2.18
CA ARG A 44 -0.13 -5.98 -3.34
C ARG A 44 -1.23 -4.94 -3.19
N PHE A 45 -0.86 -3.71 -2.91
CA PHE A 45 -1.78 -2.59 -2.89
C PHE A 45 -1.97 -2.01 -4.29
N THR A 46 -3.17 -1.52 -4.56
CA THR A 46 -3.43 -0.59 -5.66
C THR A 46 -3.43 0.81 -5.10
N LEU A 47 -2.50 1.62 -5.56
CA LEU A 47 -2.31 3.00 -5.15
C LEU A 47 -2.80 3.92 -6.25
N GLU A 48 -3.41 5.03 -5.88
CA GLU A 48 -3.88 6.06 -6.80
C GLU A 48 -3.31 7.41 -6.37
N ASP A 49 -2.80 8.17 -7.33
CA ASP A 49 -2.60 9.61 -7.20
C ASP A 49 -3.40 10.34 -8.30
N PRO A 50 -3.44 11.68 -8.33
CA PRO A 50 -4.19 12.42 -9.36
C PRO A 50 -3.76 12.12 -10.80
N THR A 51 -2.61 11.49 -11.02
CA THR A 51 -2.10 11.19 -12.36
C THR A 51 -2.34 9.76 -12.82
N ALA A 52 -2.27 8.77 -11.93
CA ALA A 52 -2.58 7.39 -12.30
C ALA A 52 -2.64 6.41 -11.12
N ARG A 53 -2.91 5.14 -11.48
CA ARG A 53 -2.95 3.99 -10.57
C ARG A 53 -1.77 3.06 -10.79
N VAL A 54 -1.22 2.50 -9.72
CA VAL A 54 -0.20 1.43 -9.77
C VAL A 54 -0.46 0.33 -8.79
N HIS A 55 0.22 -0.79 -9.03
CA HIS A 55 0.41 -1.81 -8.02
C HIS A 55 1.76 -1.63 -7.30
N ALA A 56 1.72 -1.66 -5.98
CA ALA A 56 2.90 -1.64 -5.14
C ALA A 56 2.85 -2.76 -4.09
N PHE A 57 3.98 -3.39 -3.87
CA PHE A 57 4.09 -4.50 -2.92
C PHE A 57 4.54 -4.01 -1.54
N VAL A 58 3.95 -4.59 -0.50
CA VAL A 58 4.48 -4.62 0.86
C VAL A 58 4.92 -6.06 1.11
N PHE A 59 6.20 -6.26 1.42
CA PHE A 59 6.79 -7.59 1.49
C PHE A 59 7.78 -7.70 2.66
N ALA A 60 7.74 -8.84 3.36
CA ALA A 60 8.63 -9.16 4.47
C ALA A 60 8.68 -8.03 5.54
N GLU A 61 9.88 -7.58 5.94
CA GLU A 61 10.06 -6.58 7.01
C GLU A 61 9.39 -5.24 6.72
N ASP A 62 9.17 -4.89 5.45
CA ASP A 62 8.43 -3.66 5.12
C ASP A 62 6.96 -3.75 5.58
N GLY A 63 6.39 -4.95 5.68
CA GLY A 63 5.04 -5.14 6.21
C GLY A 63 4.95 -4.92 7.71
N GLU A 64 5.92 -5.43 8.46
CA GLU A 64 6.01 -5.17 9.90
C GLU A 64 6.17 -3.66 10.14
N LYS A 65 7.07 -3.01 9.41
CA LYS A 65 7.25 -1.55 9.52
C LYS A 65 5.99 -0.77 9.12
N PHE A 66 5.31 -1.20 8.05
CA PHE A 66 4.10 -0.54 7.56
C PHE A 66 2.96 -0.58 8.57
N PHE A 67 2.74 -1.71 9.23
CA PHE A 67 1.67 -1.86 10.22
C PHE A 67 2.10 -1.54 11.65
N ASP A 68 3.30 -0.99 11.86
CA ASP A 68 3.85 -0.65 13.17
C ASP A 68 4.06 -1.86 14.10
N GLY A 69 4.69 -2.90 13.57
CA GLY A 69 5.07 -4.12 14.29
C GLY A 69 4.10 -5.27 14.10
N VAL A 70 4.11 -6.19 15.07
CA VAL A 70 3.23 -7.37 15.08
C VAL A 70 1.86 -6.95 15.58
N CYS A 71 0.91 -6.81 14.67
CA CYS A 71 -0.51 -6.64 14.99
C CYS A 71 -1.21 -8.00 15.07
N SER A 72 -2.21 -8.09 15.94
CA SER A 72 -3.28 -9.09 15.85
C SER A 72 -4.06 -8.92 14.54
N THR A 73 -4.82 -9.95 14.15
CA THR A 73 -5.67 -9.89 12.95
C THR A 73 -6.70 -8.75 13.03
N ASP A 74 -7.26 -8.52 14.22
CA ASP A 74 -8.30 -7.48 14.42
C ASP A 74 -7.72 -6.07 14.30
N GLU A 75 -6.58 -5.79 14.94
CA GLU A 75 -5.87 -4.51 14.81
C GLU A 75 -5.44 -4.25 13.36
N LEU A 76 -4.98 -5.30 12.68
CA LEU A 76 -4.62 -5.23 11.26
C LEU A 76 -5.84 -4.93 10.39
N GLY A 77 -6.98 -5.56 10.69
CA GLY A 77 -8.28 -5.30 10.07
C GLY A 77 -8.72 -3.84 10.24
N MET A 78 -8.64 -3.30 11.46
CA MET A 78 -8.98 -1.90 11.74
C MET A 78 -8.11 -0.93 10.96
N LYS A 79 -6.79 -1.12 10.99
CA LYS A 79 -5.83 -0.31 10.23
C LYS A 79 -6.08 -0.39 8.72
N PHE A 80 -6.34 -1.59 8.21
CA PHE A 80 -6.56 -1.82 6.78
C PHE A 80 -7.89 -1.23 6.29
N ASN A 81 -8.97 -1.38 7.04
CA ASN A 81 -10.27 -0.79 6.69
C ASN A 81 -10.20 0.74 6.68
N LYS A 82 -9.55 1.34 7.69
CA LYS A 82 -9.29 2.79 7.73
C LYS A 82 -8.47 3.26 6.52
N LEU A 83 -7.46 2.48 6.14
CA LEU A 83 -6.62 2.76 4.97
C LEU A 83 -7.42 2.73 3.65
N LEU A 84 -8.43 1.85 3.55
CA LEU A 84 -9.34 1.77 2.42
C LEU A 84 -10.54 2.73 2.51
N GLY A 85 -10.60 3.57 3.56
CA GLY A 85 -11.71 4.48 3.80
C GLY A 85 -13.05 3.76 3.95
N ILE A 86 -13.04 2.60 4.59
CA ILE A 86 -14.24 1.84 4.94
C ILE A 86 -14.71 2.32 6.31
N ASP A 87 -15.85 2.98 6.34
CA ASP A 87 -16.50 3.38 7.58
C ASP A 87 -17.07 2.15 8.29
N MET A 88 -16.69 2.00 9.57
CA MET A 88 -17.27 1.01 10.47
C MET A 88 -18.30 1.71 11.35
N THR A 89 -19.44 1.06 11.56
CA THR A 89 -20.44 1.48 12.54
C THR A 89 -19.91 1.24 13.96
N ASP A 90 -20.57 1.82 14.97
CA ASP A 90 -20.21 1.62 16.39
C ASP A 90 -20.22 0.13 16.81
N ASP A 91 -20.99 -0.70 16.11
CA ASP A 91 -21.05 -2.15 16.29
C ASP A 91 -19.91 -2.92 15.58
N GLY A 92 -18.92 -2.22 15.02
CA GLY A 92 -17.79 -2.80 14.31
C GLY A 92 -18.13 -3.42 12.94
N LYS A 93 -19.33 -3.14 12.40
CA LYS A 93 -19.76 -3.63 11.09
C LYS A 93 -19.48 -2.59 10.02
N GLN A 94 -19.15 -3.03 8.82
CA GLN A 94 -19.05 -2.12 7.67
C GLN A 94 -20.41 -1.46 7.42
N ASP A 95 -20.43 -0.13 7.37
CA ASP A 95 -21.60 0.60 6.87
C ASP A 95 -21.70 0.36 5.35
N LYS A 96 -22.75 -0.34 4.94
CA LYS A 96 -22.99 -0.67 3.53
C LYS A 96 -23.54 0.52 2.74
N ASN A 97 -24.03 1.56 3.43
CA ASN A 97 -24.58 2.76 2.83
C ASN A 97 -23.51 3.85 2.64
N ALA A 98 -22.40 3.78 3.38
CA ALA A 98 -21.26 4.67 3.20
C ALA A 98 -20.39 4.22 2.01
N GLY A 99 -20.17 5.13 1.06
CA GLY A 99 -19.18 4.91 0.00
C GLY A 99 -17.76 4.89 0.55
N ARG A 100 -16.86 4.14 -0.08
CA ARG A 100 -15.43 4.17 0.32
C ARG A 100 -14.83 5.55 0.03
N ASN A 101 -14.16 6.13 1.03
CA ASN A 101 -13.41 7.38 0.86
C ASN A 101 -11.99 7.24 1.41
N PRO A 102 -11.07 6.56 0.69
CA PRO A 102 -9.72 6.34 1.17
C PRO A 102 -8.99 7.67 1.48
N PRO A 103 -8.31 7.78 2.63
CA PRO A 103 -7.54 8.96 2.98
C PRO A 103 -6.33 9.13 2.05
N TRP A 104 -5.87 10.37 1.91
CA TRP A 104 -4.58 10.65 1.31
C TRP A 104 -3.46 10.33 2.30
N VAL A 105 -2.61 9.37 1.95
CA VAL A 105 -1.54 8.85 2.80
C VAL A 105 -0.20 9.12 2.13
N GLN A 106 0.72 9.66 2.92
CA GLN A 106 2.11 9.82 2.50
C GLN A 106 2.85 8.48 2.64
N CYS A 107 3.44 7.97 1.56
CA CYS A 107 4.25 6.75 1.58
C CYS A 107 5.55 6.92 0.78
N CYS A 108 6.52 6.07 1.11
CA CYS A 108 7.77 5.94 0.38
C CYS A 108 7.67 4.72 -0.53
N LEU A 109 7.95 4.93 -1.81
CA LEU A 109 7.88 3.93 -2.86
C LEU A 109 9.23 3.83 -3.58
N LYS A 110 9.65 2.60 -3.87
CA LYS A 110 10.83 2.32 -4.69
C LYS A 110 10.42 1.46 -5.88
N SER A 111 10.99 1.77 -7.03
CA SER A 111 10.83 0.96 -8.25
C SER A 111 12.05 0.08 -8.48
N TYR A 112 11.80 -1.12 -8.99
CA TYR A 112 12.78 -2.13 -9.35
C TYR A 112 12.28 -2.90 -10.57
N TYR A 113 13.15 -3.59 -11.28
CA TYR A 113 12.77 -4.45 -12.40
C TYR A 113 13.14 -5.89 -12.09
N LEU A 114 12.34 -6.84 -12.58
CA LEU A 114 12.60 -8.26 -12.38
C LEU A 114 13.50 -8.84 -13.48
N ASP A 115 13.44 -8.25 -14.67
CA ASP A 115 14.18 -8.71 -15.84
C ASP A 115 15.09 -7.60 -16.40
N LYS A 116 16.39 -7.92 -16.54
CA LYS A 116 17.40 -7.02 -17.13
C LYS A 116 17.17 -6.78 -18.62
N SER A 117 16.62 -7.75 -19.36
CA SER A 117 16.30 -7.57 -20.78
C SER A 117 15.04 -6.74 -21.01
N ASN A 118 14.08 -6.79 -20.08
CA ASN A 118 12.86 -6.01 -20.13
C ASN A 118 12.69 -5.10 -18.90
N LYS A 119 13.59 -4.13 -18.75
CA LYS A 119 13.62 -3.24 -17.59
C LYS A 119 12.31 -2.48 -17.35
N TRP A 120 11.71 -1.95 -18.41
CA TRP A 120 10.48 -1.17 -18.31
C TRP A 120 9.24 -2.04 -18.13
N GLY A 121 9.10 -3.12 -18.91
CA GLY A 121 7.94 -4.00 -18.83
C GLY A 121 7.90 -4.87 -17.58
N SER A 122 9.06 -5.15 -16.96
CA SER A 122 9.15 -5.87 -15.69
C SER A 122 9.24 -4.94 -14.46
N ARG A 123 9.00 -3.64 -14.66
CA ARG A 123 9.07 -2.65 -13.58
C ARG A 123 7.96 -2.90 -12.56
N GLN A 124 8.34 -2.92 -11.30
CA GLN A 124 7.50 -3.16 -10.14
C GLN A 124 7.76 -2.07 -9.10
N PHE A 125 6.79 -1.85 -8.22
CA PHE A 125 6.90 -0.90 -7.11
C PHE A 125 6.81 -1.62 -5.77
N ARG A 126 7.54 -1.12 -4.77
CA ARG A 126 7.51 -1.61 -3.39
C ARG A 126 7.38 -0.43 -2.45
N ILE A 127 6.44 -0.52 -1.52
CA ILE A 127 6.37 0.38 -0.37
C ILE A 127 7.50 -0.03 0.57
N PHE A 128 8.25 0.95 1.04
CA PHE A 128 9.36 0.75 1.96
C PHE A 128 9.43 1.91 2.95
N GLU A 129 10.08 1.72 4.10
CA GLU A 129 10.32 2.80 5.09
C GLU A 129 9.08 3.65 5.43
N THR A 130 7.90 3.06 5.33
CA THR A 130 6.62 3.72 5.57
C THR A 130 6.01 3.08 6.80
N LYS A 131 5.47 3.91 7.70
CA LYS A 131 4.68 3.49 8.85
C LYS A 131 3.29 4.11 8.69
N LEU A 132 2.25 3.31 8.82
CA LEU A 132 0.88 3.81 8.85
C LEU A 132 0.66 4.54 10.19
N VAL A 133 0.39 5.84 10.11
CA VAL A 133 0.07 6.66 11.29
C VAL A 133 -1.43 6.94 11.23
N GLY A 134 -2.19 6.30 12.10
CA GLY A 134 -3.65 6.40 12.09
C GLY A 134 -4.30 5.37 13.00
#